data_AF-A0A2S3QT79-F1
#
_entry.id   AF-A0A2S3QT79-F1
#
_cell.length_a   1.000
_cell.length_b   1.000
_cell.length_c   1.000
_cell.angle_alpha   90.00
_cell.angle_beta   90.00
_cell.angle_gamma   90.00
#
_symmetry.space_group_name_H-M   'P 1'
#
loop_
_entity.id
_entity.type
_entity.pdbx_description
1 polymer ?
#
loop_
_entity_poly.entity_id
_entity_poly.type
_entity_poly.pdbx_seq_one_letter_code
_entity_poly.pdbx_strand_id
1 'polypeptide(L)'
;MKKNNLFLISFLPALLYWYLEETQTVEIAIIGGLSLAIIEIIFEKIFFKHIHSISKLNFIIILVLGPISLIGHDGVWFKLQPFFTGLFLSGFLIFNLRQGKSLMLTMMEDMEKKANIPEEIMTKIEYHLAYFLLFNGIFMGYLAIYESTSRWAFFKSIGFYIVFAVFLVLEIIIIRREVKKIMLEQMHSQADMLHTHRGGPFD
;
A
#
# COMPACT_ATOMS: atom_id res chain seq x y z
N MET A 1 -7.59 -1.64 -33.28
CA MET A 1 -6.79 -0.53 -32.72
C MET A 1 -5.62 -1.09 -31.94
N LYS A 2 -4.38 -0.65 -32.26
CA LYS A 2 -3.13 -1.08 -31.62
C LYS A 2 -3.16 -0.78 -30.11
N LYS A 3 -3.07 -1.82 -29.28
CA LYS A 3 -3.23 -1.78 -27.81
C LYS A 3 -1.95 -1.41 -27.05
N ASN A 4 -0.95 -0.81 -27.72
CA ASN A 4 0.42 -0.75 -27.19
C ASN A 4 0.91 0.65 -26.76
N ASN A 5 0.08 1.70 -26.87
CA ASN A 5 0.48 3.08 -26.51
C ASN A 5 -0.23 3.65 -25.27
N LEU A 6 -1.21 2.94 -24.70
CA LEU A 6 -1.93 3.43 -23.51
C LEU A 6 -1.08 3.37 -22.24
N PHE A 7 -0.14 2.44 -22.15
CA PHE A 7 0.72 2.27 -20.98
C PHE A 7 1.59 3.51 -20.72
N LEU A 8 2.18 4.10 -21.76
CA LEU A 8 3.01 5.30 -21.62
C LEU A 8 2.19 6.54 -21.23
N ILE A 9 0.94 6.63 -21.70
CA ILE A 9 0.02 7.71 -21.32
C ILE A 9 -0.33 7.62 -19.83
N SER A 10 -0.39 6.41 -19.25
CA SER A 10 -0.63 6.20 -17.81
C SER A 10 0.50 6.73 -16.92
N PHE A 11 1.72 6.88 -17.43
CA PHE A 11 2.85 7.46 -16.69
C PHE A 11 2.93 8.99 -16.80
N LEU A 12 2.23 9.59 -17.76
CA LEU A 12 2.28 11.02 -18.02
C LEU A 12 1.90 11.86 -16.78
N PRO A 13 0.84 11.54 -16.01
CA PRO A 13 0.50 12.31 -14.81
C PRO A 13 1.61 12.26 -13.77
N ALA A 14 2.20 11.09 -13.52
CA ALA A 14 3.28 10.93 -12.53
C ALA A 14 4.54 11.73 -12.92
N LEU A 15 4.90 11.74 -14.21
CA LEU A 15 6.01 12.54 -14.71
C LEU A 15 5.73 14.04 -14.62
N LEU A 16 4.50 14.47 -14.89
CA LEU A 16 4.08 15.88 -14.75
C LEU A 16 4.12 16.34 -13.29
N TYR A 17 3.66 15.50 -12.35
CA TYR A 17 3.78 15.77 -10.92
C TYR A 17 5.24 15.97 -10.52
N TRP A 18 6.11 15.03 -10.90
CA TRP A 18 7.53 15.11 -10.58
C TRP A 18 8.19 16.37 -11.17
N TYR A 19 7.87 16.70 -12.42
CA TYR A 19 8.42 17.89 -13.10
C TYR A 19 7.97 19.20 -12.42
N LEU A 20 6.69 19.34 -12.11
CA LEU A 20 6.15 20.53 -11.44
C LEU A 20 6.76 20.71 -10.06
N GLU A 21 6.97 19.61 -9.34
CA GLU A 21 7.45 19.62 -7.96
C GLU A 21 8.96 19.88 -7.83
N GLU A 22 9.77 19.50 -8.83
CA GLU A 22 11.22 19.73 -8.85
C GLU A 22 11.59 21.12 -9.41
N THR A 23 10.82 21.64 -10.37
CA THR A 23 11.23 22.83 -11.15
C THR A 23 10.50 24.13 -10.78
N GLN A 24 9.34 24.04 -10.14
CA GLN A 24 8.48 25.20 -9.91
C GLN A 24 8.43 25.62 -8.43
N THR A 25 7.89 26.81 -8.18
CA THR A 25 7.61 27.28 -6.82
C THR A 25 6.53 26.42 -6.16
N VAL A 26 6.50 26.41 -4.83
CA VAL A 26 5.53 25.66 -4.02
C VAL A 26 4.08 25.95 -4.47
N GLU A 27 3.78 27.21 -4.77
CA GLU A 27 2.45 27.64 -5.23
C GLU A 27 2.05 26.97 -6.55
N ILE A 28 2.95 26.97 -7.54
CA ILE A 28 2.71 26.37 -8.85
C ILE A 28 2.62 24.84 -8.73
N ALA A 29 3.46 24.23 -7.90
CA ALA A 29 3.42 22.79 -7.64
C ALA A 29 2.08 22.37 -6.99
N ILE A 30 1.56 23.17 -6.06
CA ILE A 30 0.26 22.90 -5.41
C ILE A 30 -0.89 23.09 -6.38
N ILE A 31 -0.93 24.20 -7.13
CA ILE A 31 -2.00 24.46 -8.10
C ILE A 31 -1.98 23.39 -9.20
N GLY A 32 -0.79 23.08 -9.73
CA GLY A 32 -0.60 22.04 -10.73
C GLY A 32 -0.98 20.66 -10.20
N GLY A 33 -0.59 20.33 -8.98
CA GLY A 33 -0.96 19.07 -8.34
C GLY A 33 -2.47 18.95 -8.12
N LEU A 34 -3.13 19.98 -7.60
CA LEU A 34 -4.59 19.99 -7.45
C LEU A 34 -5.29 19.86 -8.81
N SER A 35 -4.81 20.56 -9.83
CA SER A 35 -5.34 20.46 -11.19
C SER A 35 -5.20 19.04 -11.75
N LEU A 36 -4.05 18.41 -11.56
CA LEU A 36 -3.80 17.04 -11.98
C LEU A 36 -4.70 16.04 -11.24
N ALA A 37 -4.92 16.22 -9.94
CA ALA A 37 -5.82 15.37 -9.16
C ALA A 37 -7.28 15.48 -9.62
N ILE A 38 -7.72 16.69 -10.00
CA ILE A 38 -9.05 16.91 -10.59
C ILE A 38 -9.14 16.20 -11.95
N ILE A 39 -8.13 16.35 -12.79
CA ILE A 39 -8.07 15.69 -14.10
C ILE A 39 -8.10 14.16 -13.93
N GLU A 40 -7.36 13.62 -12.96
CA GLU A 40 -7.34 12.20 -12.64
C GLU A 40 -8.74 11.69 -12.24
N ILE A 41 -9.44 12.37 -11.33
CA ILE A 41 -10.81 12.01 -10.95
C ILE A 41 -11.78 12.07 -12.13
N ILE A 42 -11.70 13.13 -12.95
CA ILE A 42 -12.56 13.28 -14.13
C ILE A 42 -12.28 12.14 -15.12
N PHE A 43 -11.00 11.85 -15.36
CA PHE A 43 -10.56 10.77 -16.23
C PHE A 43 -11.09 9.43 -15.72
N GLU A 44 -10.93 9.12 -14.42
CA GLU A 44 -11.46 7.89 -13.83
C GLU A 44 -12.98 7.77 -13.98
N LYS A 45 -13.70 8.86 -13.73
CA LYS A 45 -15.16 8.89 -13.87
C LYS A 45 -15.61 8.65 -15.30
N ILE A 46 -14.89 9.19 -16.29
CA ILE A 46 -15.25 9.04 -17.72
C ILE A 46 -14.89 7.64 -18.23
N PHE A 47 -13.69 7.15 -17.94
CA PHE A 47 -13.16 5.91 -18.52
C PHE A 47 -13.55 4.65 -17.73
N PHE A 48 -13.50 4.71 -16.40
CA PHE A 48 -13.78 3.56 -15.53
C PHE A 48 -15.20 3.59 -14.94
N LYS A 49 -15.96 4.68 -15.14
CA LYS A 49 -17.32 4.92 -14.58
C LYS A 49 -17.41 4.87 -13.04
N HIS A 50 -16.27 4.71 -12.39
CA HIS A 50 -16.10 4.55 -10.95
C HIS A 50 -14.82 5.30 -10.58
N ILE A 51 -14.86 6.01 -9.46
CA ILE A 51 -13.69 6.71 -8.91
C ILE A 51 -13.05 5.80 -7.87
N HIS A 52 -11.77 5.51 -8.03
CA HIS A 52 -11.03 4.66 -7.12
C HIS A 52 -10.95 5.29 -5.72
N SER A 53 -11.07 4.47 -4.68
CA SER A 53 -10.99 4.95 -3.29
C SER A 53 -9.64 5.58 -2.96
N ILE A 54 -8.57 5.09 -3.59
CA ILE A 54 -7.21 5.63 -3.46
C ILE A 54 -7.13 7.03 -4.08
N SER A 55 -7.69 7.24 -5.26
CA SER A 55 -7.69 8.54 -5.94
C SER A 55 -8.53 9.57 -5.19
N LYS A 56 -9.66 9.15 -4.61
CA LYS A 56 -10.44 9.97 -3.66
C LYS A 56 -9.64 10.37 -2.43
N LEU A 57 -8.94 9.41 -1.81
CA LEU A 57 -8.10 9.67 -0.65
C LEU A 57 -7.00 10.68 -1.00
N ASN A 58 -6.28 10.46 -2.11
CA ASN A 58 -5.23 11.35 -2.58
C ASN A 58 -5.75 12.77 -2.83
N PHE A 59 -6.91 12.88 -3.50
CA PHE A 59 -7.57 14.17 -3.72
C PHE A 59 -7.96 14.88 -2.42
N ILE A 60 -8.53 14.16 -1.45
CA ILE A 60 -8.89 14.76 -0.14
C ILE A 60 -7.63 15.26 0.58
N ILE A 61 -6.55 14.47 0.57
CA ILE A 61 -5.30 14.86 1.23
C ILE A 61 -4.70 16.10 0.56
N ILE A 62 -4.59 16.16 -0.77
CA ILE A 62 -4.08 17.36 -1.47
C ILE A 62 -4.98 18.58 -1.28
N LEU A 63 -6.31 18.38 -1.24
CA LEU A 63 -7.27 19.46 -1.02
C LEU A 63 -7.14 20.07 0.39
N VAL A 64 -6.75 19.28 1.38
CA VAL A 64 -6.52 19.75 2.75
C VAL A 64 -5.10 20.32 2.91
N LEU A 65 -4.08 19.56 2.48
CA LEU A 65 -2.67 19.94 2.71
C LEU A 65 -2.19 21.06 1.79
N GLY A 66 -2.70 21.12 0.56
CA GLY A 66 -2.33 22.15 -0.42
C GLY A 66 -2.59 23.57 0.11
N PRO A 67 -3.81 23.91 0.53
CA PRO A 67 -4.10 25.22 1.12
C PRO A 67 -3.30 25.53 2.38
N ILE A 68 -3.08 24.55 3.26
CA ILE A 68 -2.25 24.74 4.47
C ILE A 68 -0.81 25.10 4.09
N SER A 69 -0.27 24.42 3.07
CA SER A 69 1.06 24.68 2.52
C SER A 69 1.18 26.09 1.92
N LEU A 70 0.12 26.57 1.23
CA LEU A 70 0.07 27.95 0.70
C LEU A 70 0.08 29.00 1.82
N ILE A 71 -0.69 28.78 2.89
CA ILE A 71 -0.78 29.70 4.03
C ILE A 71 0.55 29.73 4.82
N GLY A 72 1.19 28.57 4.98
CA GLY A 72 2.48 28.46 5.65
C GLY A 72 3.65 29.00 4.84
N HIS A 73 3.46 29.30 3.55
CA HIS A 73 4.52 29.63 2.60
C HIS A 73 5.68 28.62 2.60
N ASP A 74 5.40 27.39 3.00
CA ASP A 74 6.34 26.27 3.06
C ASP A 74 5.79 25.09 2.27
N GLY A 75 6.67 24.30 1.65
CA GLY A 75 6.29 23.09 0.91
C GLY A 75 6.15 21.85 1.79
N VAL A 76 6.28 21.97 3.11
CA VAL A 76 6.39 20.81 4.01
C VAL A 76 5.04 20.10 4.11
N TRP A 77 3.96 20.87 4.24
CA TRP A 77 2.60 20.32 4.29
C TRP A 77 2.26 19.51 3.04
N PHE A 78 2.65 20.00 1.86
CA PHE A 78 2.51 19.24 0.62
C PHE A 78 3.31 17.93 0.66
N LYS A 79 4.57 17.99 1.13
CA LYS A 79 5.44 16.81 1.23
C LYS A 79 4.97 15.76 2.23
N LEU A 80 4.13 16.13 3.19
CA LEU A 80 3.55 15.22 4.18
C LEU A 80 2.44 14.31 3.61
N GLN A 81 2.04 14.49 2.35
CA GLN A 81 1.06 13.60 1.70
C GLN A 81 1.35 12.10 1.89
N PRO A 82 2.56 11.57 1.61
CA PRO A 82 2.82 10.14 1.73
C PRO A 82 2.80 9.68 3.20
N PHE A 83 3.12 10.57 4.15
CA PHE A 83 2.98 10.29 5.57
C PHE A 83 1.52 10.04 5.96
N PHE A 84 0.63 10.97 5.60
CA PHE A 84 -0.80 10.83 5.91
C PHE A 84 -1.44 9.65 5.15
N THR A 85 -1.08 9.43 3.89
CA THR A 85 -1.55 8.26 3.14
C THR A 85 -1.13 6.95 3.80
N GLY A 86 0.15 6.81 4.18
CA GLY A 86 0.65 5.64 4.89
C GLY A 86 -0.05 5.42 6.23
N LEU A 87 -0.24 6.49 7.00
CA LEU A 87 -0.94 6.46 8.29
C LEU A 87 -2.41 6.04 8.15
N PHE A 88 -3.16 6.65 7.24
CA PHE A 88 -4.57 6.34 7.05
C PHE A 88 -4.80 4.96 6.46
N LEU A 89 -4.02 4.55 5.45
CA LEU A 89 -4.15 3.21 4.86
C LEU A 89 -3.73 2.12 5.86
N SER A 90 -2.63 2.31 6.59
CA SER A 90 -2.24 1.37 7.63
C SER A 90 -3.29 1.28 8.73
N GLY A 91 -3.79 2.41 9.22
CA GLY A 91 -4.84 2.46 10.23
C GLY A 91 -6.11 1.76 9.77
N PHE A 92 -6.52 1.97 8.52
CA PHE A 92 -7.66 1.30 7.91
C PHE A 92 -7.48 -0.22 7.83
N LEU A 93 -6.31 -0.70 7.37
CA LEU A 93 -6.01 -2.14 7.32
C LEU A 93 -6.02 -2.77 8.72
N ILE A 94 -5.33 -2.16 9.69
CA ILE A 94 -5.28 -2.66 11.07
C ILE A 94 -6.70 -2.68 11.68
N PHE A 95 -7.51 -1.65 11.42
CA PHE A 95 -8.88 -1.58 11.89
C PHE A 95 -9.79 -2.67 11.30
N ASN A 96 -9.65 -2.95 10.00
CA ASN A 96 -10.39 -4.03 9.35
C ASN A 96 -9.96 -5.41 9.84
N LEU A 97 -8.65 -5.64 9.97
CA LEU A 97 -8.09 -6.88 10.51
C LEU A 97 -8.58 -7.14 11.95
N ARG A 98 -8.64 -6.10 12.80
CA ARG A 98 -9.19 -6.21 14.16
C ARG A 98 -10.68 -6.55 14.20
N GLN A 99 -11.43 -6.25 13.15
CA GLN A 99 -12.84 -6.65 13.01
C GLN A 99 -12.99 -8.03 12.34
N GLY A 100 -11.90 -8.73 12.03
CA GLY A 100 -11.92 -10.00 11.30
C GLY A 100 -12.22 -9.85 9.81
N LYS A 101 -12.19 -8.64 9.25
CA LYS A 101 -12.49 -8.34 7.85
C LYS A 101 -11.20 -8.18 7.05
N SER A 102 -10.43 -9.26 6.89
CA SER A 102 -9.21 -9.24 6.07
C SER A 102 -9.56 -8.98 4.62
N LEU A 103 -9.04 -7.88 4.06
CA LEU A 103 -9.29 -7.54 2.65
C LEU A 103 -8.63 -8.56 1.73
N MET A 104 -7.42 -9.01 2.09
CA MET A 104 -6.73 -10.02 1.29
C MET A 104 -7.46 -11.36 1.31
N LEU A 105 -8.04 -11.75 2.45
CA LEU A 105 -8.86 -12.95 2.55
C LEU A 105 -10.10 -12.86 1.65
N THR A 106 -10.86 -11.77 1.75
CA THR A 106 -12.04 -11.55 0.90
C THR A 106 -11.66 -11.58 -0.59
N MET A 107 -10.56 -10.95 -0.98
CA MET A 107 -10.08 -11.00 -2.36
C MET A 107 -9.70 -12.41 -2.81
N MET A 108 -9.09 -13.22 -1.93
CA MET A 108 -8.72 -14.60 -2.25
C MET A 108 -9.95 -15.51 -2.38
N GLU A 109 -10.98 -15.29 -1.58
CA GLU A 109 -12.25 -16.03 -1.66
C GLU A 109 -12.97 -15.79 -2.99
N ASP A 110 -12.86 -14.57 -3.53
CA ASP A 110 -13.44 -14.17 -4.82
C ASP A 110 -12.65 -14.73 -6.03
N MET A 111 -11.47 -15.32 -5.83
CA MET A 111 -10.66 -15.90 -6.93
C MET A 111 -11.12 -17.31 -7.29
N GLU A 112 -11.36 -17.56 -8.59
CA GLU A 112 -11.78 -18.89 -9.12
C GLU A 112 -10.81 -20.03 -8.74
N LYS A 113 -9.51 -19.72 -8.64
CA LYS A 113 -8.50 -20.64 -8.11
C LYS A 113 -8.17 -20.24 -6.68
N LYS A 114 -8.87 -20.83 -5.72
CA LYS A 114 -8.53 -20.73 -4.30
C LYS A 114 -7.10 -21.23 -4.11
N ALA A 115 -6.18 -20.30 -3.86
CA ALA A 115 -4.88 -20.68 -3.37
C ALA A 115 -5.08 -21.37 -2.02
N ASN A 116 -4.54 -22.58 -1.84
CA ASN A 116 -4.64 -23.30 -0.56
C ASN A 116 -3.66 -22.71 0.46
N ILE A 117 -3.83 -21.42 0.76
CA ILE A 117 -3.03 -20.67 1.72
C ILE A 117 -3.86 -20.56 2.99
N PRO A 118 -3.35 -21.04 4.14
CA PRO A 118 -4.01 -20.88 5.43
C PRO A 118 -4.39 -19.42 5.71
N GLU A 119 -5.60 -19.19 6.22
CA GLU A 119 -6.13 -17.85 6.51
C GLU A 119 -5.23 -17.09 7.50
N GLU A 120 -4.61 -17.79 8.44
CA GLU A 120 -3.63 -17.25 9.38
C GLU A 120 -2.42 -16.62 8.69
N ILE A 121 -1.98 -17.19 7.56
CA ILE A 121 -0.88 -16.62 6.79
C ILE A 121 -1.36 -15.38 6.06
N MET A 122 -2.55 -15.42 5.46
CA MET A 122 -3.09 -14.26 4.72
C MET A 122 -3.26 -13.04 5.63
N THR A 123 -3.81 -13.26 6.82
CA THR A 123 -3.96 -12.20 7.83
C THR A 123 -2.61 -11.66 8.33
N LYS A 124 -1.60 -12.53 8.53
CA LYS A 124 -0.23 -12.10 8.86
C LYS A 124 0.40 -11.23 7.76
N ILE A 125 0.25 -11.60 6.50
CA ILE A 125 0.74 -10.82 5.35
C ILE A 125 0.10 -9.44 5.33
N GLU A 126 -1.23 -9.36 5.54
CA GLU A 126 -1.94 -8.09 5.58
C GLU A 126 -1.48 -7.22 6.77
N TYR A 127 -1.18 -7.81 7.93
CA TYR A 127 -0.54 -7.10 9.04
C TYR A 127 0.85 -6.57 8.69
N HIS A 128 1.73 -7.39 8.09
CA HIS A 128 3.05 -6.96 7.67
C HIS A 128 2.98 -5.81 6.66
N LEU A 129 2.05 -5.88 5.70
CA LEU A 129 1.77 -4.79 4.77
C LEU A 129 1.30 -3.52 5.48
N ALA A 130 0.39 -3.65 6.45
CA ALA A 130 -0.08 -2.49 7.22
C ALA A 130 1.06 -1.83 8.00
N TYR A 131 1.93 -2.62 8.64
CA TYR A 131 3.11 -2.10 9.33
C TYR A 131 4.11 -1.47 8.36
N PHE A 132 4.34 -2.09 7.21
CA PHE A 132 5.19 -1.52 6.16
C PHE A 132 4.69 -0.14 5.72
N LEU A 133 3.38 0.00 5.45
CA LEU A 133 2.78 1.29 5.08
C LEU A 133 2.93 2.34 6.19
N LEU A 134 2.80 1.94 7.46
CA LEU A 134 3.00 2.83 8.60
C LEU A 134 4.45 3.32 8.69
N PHE A 135 5.42 2.40 8.67
CA PHE A 135 6.84 2.74 8.76
C PHE A 135 7.30 3.56 7.56
N ASN A 136 6.85 3.20 6.35
CA ASN A 136 7.12 3.97 5.15
C ASN A 136 6.49 5.38 5.22
N GLY A 137 5.26 5.49 5.73
CA GLY A 137 4.62 6.77 5.98
C GLY A 137 5.44 7.65 6.93
N ILE A 138 5.83 7.13 8.09
CA ILE A 138 6.67 7.83 9.08
C ILE A 138 8.02 8.23 8.46
N PHE A 139 8.66 7.33 7.72
CA PHE A 139 9.91 7.60 7.02
C PHE A 139 9.75 8.75 6.01
N MET A 140 8.67 8.75 5.22
CA MET A 140 8.36 9.86 4.32
C MET A 140 8.09 11.18 5.06
N GLY A 141 7.48 11.12 6.25
CA GLY A 141 7.31 12.28 7.13
C GLY A 141 8.64 12.84 7.62
N TYR A 142 9.57 11.97 8.00
CA TYR A 142 10.95 12.35 8.34
C TYR A 142 11.65 13.03 7.15
N LEU A 143 11.58 12.43 5.95
CA LEU A 143 12.17 13.02 4.75
C LEU A 143 11.53 14.38 4.39
N ALA A 144 10.23 14.55 4.63
CA ALA A 144 9.54 15.80 4.33
C ALA A 144 10.02 16.98 5.19
N ILE A 145 10.36 16.71 6.44
CA ILE A 145 10.73 17.74 7.44
C ILE A 145 12.24 18.01 7.45
N TYR A 146 13.06 16.97 7.33
CA TYR A 146 14.50 17.07 7.59
C TYR A 146 15.38 16.97 6.34
N GLU A 147 14.85 16.51 5.21
CA GLU A 147 15.64 16.24 4.01
C GLU A 147 15.28 17.15 2.83
N SER A 148 16.20 17.25 1.87
CA SER A 148 16.00 18.05 0.65
C SER A 148 14.83 17.55 -0.20
N THR A 149 14.20 18.45 -0.97
CA THR A 149 13.11 18.11 -1.91
C THR A 149 13.48 16.97 -2.85
N SER A 150 14.69 16.98 -3.42
CA SER A 150 15.12 15.96 -4.37
C SER A 150 15.27 14.57 -3.73
N ARG A 151 15.77 14.49 -2.48
CA ARG A 151 15.82 13.21 -1.72
C ARG A 151 14.42 12.69 -1.41
N TRP A 152 13.54 13.57 -0.96
CA TRP A 152 12.15 13.21 -0.70
C TRP A 152 11.42 12.76 -1.98
N ALA A 153 11.61 13.46 -3.10
CA ALA A 153 11.01 13.13 -4.40
C ALA A 153 11.52 11.80 -4.96
N PHE A 154 12.81 11.51 -4.77
CA PHE A 154 13.40 10.20 -5.09
C PHE A 154 12.70 9.08 -4.31
N PHE A 155 12.58 9.20 -2.99
CA PHE A 155 11.94 8.18 -2.17
C PHE A 155 10.43 8.08 -2.36
N LYS A 156 9.74 9.18 -2.73
CA LYS A 156 8.32 9.15 -3.14
C LYS A 156 8.08 8.33 -4.41
N SER A 157 9.10 8.21 -5.27
CA SER A 157 8.98 7.59 -6.59
C SER A 157 9.82 6.29 -6.68
N ILE A 158 11.00 6.36 -7.28
CA ILE A 158 11.87 5.21 -7.55
C ILE A 158 12.35 4.55 -6.25
N GLY A 159 12.71 5.34 -5.24
CA GLY A 159 13.17 4.84 -3.95
C GLY A 159 12.09 4.01 -3.23
N PHE A 160 10.80 4.38 -3.35
CA PHE A 160 9.70 3.58 -2.80
C PHE A 160 9.69 2.17 -3.41
N TYR A 161 9.85 2.03 -4.73
CA TYR A 161 9.88 0.72 -5.38
C TYR A 161 11.06 -0.14 -4.91
N ILE A 162 12.23 0.48 -4.65
CA ILE A 162 13.40 -0.22 -4.10
C ILE A 162 13.09 -0.73 -2.69
N VAL A 163 12.58 0.14 -1.81
CA VAL A 163 12.24 -0.21 -0.43
C VAL A 163 11.13 -1.28 -0.40
N PHE A 164 10.13 -1.16 -1.26
CA PHE A 164 9.06 -2.14 -1.40
C PHE A 164 9.57 -3.48 -1.94
N ALA A 165 10.51 -3.49 -2.88
CA ALA A 165 11.13 -4.72 -3.37
C ALA A 165 11.90 -5.45 -2.27
N VAL A 166 12.64 -4.72 -1.42
CA VAL A 166 13.31 -5.29 -0.24
C VAL A 166 12.28 -5.88 0.72
N PHE A 167 11.20 -5.15 1.00
CA PHE A 167 10.09 -5.66 1.82
C PHE A 167 9.52 -6.96 1.24
N LEU A 168 9.23 -7.03 -0.06
CA LEU A 168 8.70 -8.24 -0.70
C LEU A 168 9.65 -9.44 -0.58
N VAL A 169 10.96 -9.23 -0.72
CA VAL A 169 11.95 -10.31 -0.55
C VAL A 169 11.94 -10.83 0.89
N LEU A 170 11.92 -9.92 1.87
CA LEU A 170 11.83 -10.29 3.29
C LEU A 170 10.52 -11.03 3.58
N GLU A 171 9.41 -10.54 3.05
CA GLU A 171 8.08 -11.11 3.22
C GLU A 171 8.01 -12.55 2.67
N ILE A 172 8.57 -12.79 1.48
CA ILE A 172 8.68 -14.14 0.90
C ILE A 172 9.46 -15.07 1.82
N ILE A 173 10.57 -14.61 2.41
CA ILE A 173 11.40 -15.42 3.32
C ILE A 173 10.62 -15.74 4.60
N ILE A 174 9.92 -14.76 5.18
CA ILE A 174 9.12 -14.93 6.40
C ILE A 174 7.97 -15.89 6.16
N ILE A 175 7.16 -15.67 5.11
CA ILE A 175 6.03 -16.55 4.77
C ILE A 175 6.49 -18.00 4.55
N ARG A 176 7.61 -18.21 3.83
CA ARG A 176 8.14 -19.57 3.61
C ARG A 176 8.45 -20.30 4.91
N ARG A 177 8.95 -19.58 5.93
CA ARG A 177 9.22 -20.15 7.26
C ARG A 177 7.92 -20.47 8.01
N GLU A 178 6.95 -19.55 7.98
CA GLU A 178 5.66 -19.71 8.64
C GLU A 178 4.84 -20.87 8.04
N VAL A 179 4.78 -20.97 6.71
CA VAL A 179 4.12 -22.08 6.00
C VAL A 179 4.72 -23.43 6.42
N LYS A 180 6.05 -23.53 6.44
CA LYS A 180 6.74 -24.77 6.82
C LYS A 180 6.42 -25.16 8.27
N LYS A 181 6.36 -24.18 9.18
CA LYS A 181 6.03 -24.40 10.59
C LYS A 181 4.61 -24.96 10.75
N ILE A 182 3.63 -24.33 10.10
CA ILE A 182 2.22 -24.76 10.16
C ILE A 182 2.06 -26.19 9.60
N MET A 183 2.72 -26.51 8.48
CA MET A 183 2.68 -27.86 7.91
C MET A 183 3.26 -28.91 8.86
N LEU A 184 4.36 -28.60 9.57
CA LEU A 184 4.95 -29.53 10.54
C LEU A 184 4.04 -29.76 11.76
N GLU A 185 3.41 -28.71 12.27
CA GLU A 185 2.45 -28.80 13.38
C GLU A 185 1.22 -29.65 13.01
N GLN A 186 0.73 -29.53 11.76
CA GLN A 186 -0.35 -30.37 11.24
C GLN A 186 0.06 -31.84 11.13
N MET A 187 1.29 -32.13 10.68
CA MET A 187 1.80 -33.50 10.58
C MET A 187 1.95 -34.16 11.96
N HIS A 188 2.49 -33.45 12.97
CA HIS A 188 2.59 -33.99 14.34
C HIS A 188 1.22 -34.23 14.96
N SER A 189 0.29 -33.28 14.83
CA SER A 189 -1.07 -33.44 15.35
C SER A 189 -1.81 -34.64 14.73
N GLN A 190 -1.60 -34.88 13.43
CA GLN A 190 -2.17 -36.04 12.75
C GLN A 190 -1.54 -37.36 13.21
N ALA A 191 -0.23 -37.38 13.47
CA ALA A 191 0.46 -38.56 14.02
C ALA A 191 -0.05 -38.90 15.43
N ASP A 192 -0.20 -37.91 16.32
CA ASP A 192 -0.70 -38.12 17.69
C ASP A 192 -2.15 -38.65 17.73
N MET A 193 -3.01 -38.18 16.81
CA MET A 193 -4.37 -38.71 16.66
C MET A 193 -4.40 -40.19 16.21
N LEU A 194 -3.45 -40.61 15.37
CA LEU A 194 -3.34 -42.01 14.93
C LEU A 194 -2.83 -42.94 16.05
N HIS A 195 -1.97 -42.43 16.95
CA HIS A 195 -1.47 -43.18 18.09
C HIS A 195 -2.52 -43.33 19.20
N THR A 196 -3.34 -42.30 19.46
CA THR A 196 -4.42 -42.36 20.46
C THR A 196 -5.58 -43.28 20.06
N HIS A 197 -5.90 -43.41 18.76
CA HIS A 197 -6.93 -44.34 18.29
C HIS A 197 -6.50 -45.82 18.24
N ARG A 198 -5.19 -46.12 18.22
CA ARG A 198 -4.69 -47.51 18.30
C ARG A 198 -4.51 -48.03 19.73
N GLY A 199 -4.69 -47.17 20.74
CA GLY A 199 -4.60 -47.51 22.16
C GLY A 199 -5.95 -47.72 22.85
N GLY A 200 -7.05 -47.91 22.11
CA GLY A 200 -8.33 -48.32 22.70
C GLY A 200 -8.18 -49.69 23.38
N PRO A 201 -8.79 -49.91 24.56
CA PRO A 201 -8.60 -51.15 25.31
C PRO A 201 -9.14 -52.31 24.47
N PHE A 202 -8.25 -53.25 24.15
CA PHE A 202 -8.65 -54.62 23.83
C PHE A 202 -9.04 -55.29 25.15
N ASP A 203 -10.27 -55.04 25.60
CA ASP A 203 -10.94 -55.82 26.65
C ASP A 203 -12.21 -56.44 26.08
#